data_AF-A0A353L8Y4-F1
#
_entry.id   AF-A0A353L8Y4-F1
#
_cell.length_a   1.000
_cell.length_b   1.000
_cell.length_c   1.000
_cell.angle_alpha   90.00
_cell.angle_beta   90.00
_cell.angle_gamma   90.00
#
_symmetry.space_group_name_H-M   'P 1'
#
loop_
_entity.id
_entity.type
_entity.pdbx_description
1 polymer ?
#
loop_
_entity_poly.entity_id
_entity_poly.type
_entity_poly.pdbx_seq_one_letter_code
_entity_poly.pdbx_strand_id
1 'polypeptide(L)' 'MTQNTQIAIIGTGFSGLGMAIKLKEAGYNDFVILEQSDDIGGTWHQNHYPGCAC' A
#
# COMPACT_ATOMS: atom_id res chain seq x y z
N MET A 1 -11.66 -11.80 -16.93
CA MET A 1 -10.28 -11.52 -17.38
C MET A 1 -9.37 -11.71 -16.20
N THR A 2 -8.33 -12.54 -16.31
CA THR A 2 -7.37 -12.79 -15.24
C THR A 2 -6.21 -11.81 -15.40
N GLN A 3 -5.91 -11.01 -14.37
CA GLN A 3 -4.68 -10.22 -14.33
C GLN A 3 -3.60 -11.01 -13.60
N ASN A 4 -2.43 -11.15 -14.22
CA ASN A 4 -1.24 -11.75 -13.62
C ASN A 4 -0.22 -10.65 -13.37
N THR A 5 0.42 -10.70 -12.21
CA THR A 5 1.51 -9.80 -11.83
C THR A 5 2.55 -10.59 -11.04
N GLN A 6 3.81 -10.16 -11.09
CA GLN A 6 4.90 -10.86 -10.41
C GLN A 6 4.94 -10.60 -8.90
N ILE A 7 4.49 -9.41 -8.47
CA ILE A 7 4.60 -8.99 -7.07
C ILE A 7 3.26 -8.41 -6.62
N ALA A 8 2.75 -8.92 -5.51
CA ALA A 8 1.58 -8.38 -4.83
C ALA A 8 2.00 -7.78 -3.48
N ILE A 9 1.66 -6.51 -3.27
CA ILE A 9 1.81 -5.81 -2.00
C ILE A 9 0.42 -5.72 -1.36
N ILE A 10 0.29 -6.18 -0.12
CA ILE A 10 -0.99 -6.13 0.63
C ILE A 10 -0.91 -5.00 1.66
N GLY A 11 -1.79 -4.01 1.49
CA GLY A 11 -1.91 -2.83 2.33
C GLY A 11 -1.26 -1.58 1.71
N THR A 12 -1.93 -0.45 1.90
CA THR A 12 -1.51 0.90 1.45
C THR A 12 -1.16 1.83 2.62
N GLY A 13 -0.67 1.26 3.72
CA GLY A 13 0.05 2.02 4.74
C GLY A 13 1.44 2.45 4.28
N PHE A 14 2.18 3.16 5.14
CA PHE A 14 3.52 3.67 4.79
C PHE A 14 4.50 2.58 4.33
N SER A 15 4.44 1.38 4.92
CA SER A 15 5.29 0.26 4.50
C SER A 15 4.98 -0.23 3.08
N GLY A 16 3.70 -0.38 2.73
CA GLY A 16 3.27 -0.81 1.40
C GLY A 16 3.60 0.21 0.32
N LEU A 17 3.33 1.49 0.59
CA LEU A 17 3.70 2.60 -0.31
C LEU A 17 5.22 2.72 -0.45
N GLY A 18 5.97 2.60 0.66
CA GLY A 18 7.42 2.59 0.65
C GLY A 18 8.00 1.43 -0.16
N MET A 19 7.42 0.23 -0.04
CA MET A 19 7.81 -0.92 -0.84
C MET A 19 7.58 -0.68 -2.34
N ALA A 20 6.42 -0.14 -2.71
CA ALA A 20 6.13 0.20 -4.11
C ALA A 20 7.10 1.24 -4.69
N ILE A 21 7.45 2.27 -3.90
CA ILE A 21 8.47 3.25 -4.30
C ILE A 21 9.81 2.54 -4.54
N LYS A 22 10.25 1.68 -3.60
CA LYS A 22 11.53 0.97 -3.72
C LYS A 22 11.56 0.00 -4.89
N LEU A 23 10.45 -0.67 -5.21
CA LEU A 23 10.33 -1.49 -6.42
C LEU A 23 10.51 -0.66 -7.69
N LYS A 24 9.81 0.49 -7.77
CA LYS A 24 9.95 1.40 -8.92
C LYS A 24 11.37 1.92 -9.07
N GLU A 25 12.02 2.33 -7.99
CA GLU A 25 13.42 2.79 -8.00
C GLU A 25 14.38 1.67 -8.44
N ALA A 26 14.09 0.42 -8.10
CA ALA A 26 14.87 -0.75 -8.51
C ALA A 26 14.53 -1.27 -9.94
N GLY A 27 13.62 -0.62 -10.67
CA GLY A 27 13.23 -0.98 -12.04
C GLY A 27 12.14 -2.05 -12.14
N TYR A 28 11.53 -2.47 -11.03
CA TYR A 28 10.40 -3.38 -11.04
C TYR A 28 9.10 -2.59 -11.23
N ASN A 29 8.41 -2.82 -12.35
CA ASN A 29 7.18 -2.12 -12.71
C ASN A 29 5.95 -3.03 -12.83
N ASP A 30 6.12 -4.35 -12.75
CA ASP A 30 5.04 -5.34 -12.75
C ASP A 30 4.69 -5.73 -11.31
N PHE A 31 3.88 -4.91 -10.66
CA PHE A 31 3.36 -5.18 -9.33
C PHE A 31 1.97 -4.56 -9.14
N VAL A 32 1.23 -5.10 -8.18
CA VAL A 32 -0.05 -4.55 -7.72
C VAL A 32 0.03 -4.23 -6.22
N ILE A 33 -0.67 -3.19 -5.79
CA ILE A 33 -0.93 -2.90 -4.38
C ILE A 33 -2.43 -3.07 -4.15
N LEU A 34 -2.80 -3.86 -3.15
CA LEU A 34 -4.19 -4.14 -2.80
C LEU A 34 -4.48 -3.57 -1.41
N GLU A 35 -5.58 -2.83 -1.28
CA GLU A 35 -6.07 -2.29 -0.01
C GLU A 35 -7.49 -2.79 0.25
N GLN A 36 -7.79 -3.10 1.51
CA GLN A 36 -9.13 -3.51 1.91
C GLN A 36 -10.02 -2.29 2.18
N SER A 37 -9.43 -1.22 2.70
CA SER A 37 -10.05 0.07 2.96
C SER A 37 -10.50 0.75 1.67
N ASP A 38 -11.38 1.73 1.79
CA ASP A 38 -11.87 2.56 0.69
C ASP A 38 -10.87 3.66 0.26
N ASP A 39 -9.88 3.96 1.10
CA ASP A 39 -8.78 4.87 0.76
C ASP A 39 -7.44 4.41 1.40
N ILE A 40 -6.35 5.10 1.03
CA ILE A 40 -4.99 4.82 1.47
C ILE A 40 -4.70 5.33 2.88
N GLY A 41 -3.64 4.80 3.51
CA GLY A 41 -3.08 5.37 4.74
C GLY A 41 -2.89 4.37 5.88
N GLY A 42 -3.47 3.16 5.77
CA GLY A 42 -3.32 2.09 6.75
C GLY A 42 -3.73 2.54 8.15
N THR A 43 -2.82 2.50 9.12
CA THR A 43 -3.08 2.96 10.49
C THR A 43 -3.73 4.35 10.54
N TRP A 44 -3.28 5.30 9.71
CA TRP A 44 -3.79 6.67 9.75
C TRP A 44 -5.16 6.86 9.08
N HIS A 45 -5.54 5.93 8.21
CA HIS A 45 -6.88 5.87 7.63
C HIS A 45 -7.88 5.22 8.60
N GLN A 46 -7.43 4.21 9.35
CA GLN A 46 -8.32 3.45 10.23
C GLN A 46 -8.56 4.14 11.58
N ASN A 47 -7.70 5.08 11.99
CA ASN A 47 -7.73 5.65 13.33
C ASN A 47 -8.00 7.17 13.30
N HIS A 48 -9.21 7.54 13.70
CA HIS A 48 -9.68 8.93 13.79
C HIS A 48 -10.26 9.27 15.18
N TYR A 49 -9.87 8.52 16.22
CA TYR A 49 -10.34 8.78 17.58
C TYR A 49 -9.67 10.03 18.19
N PRO A 50 -10.32 10.72 19.15
CA PRO A 50 -9.75 11.89 19.81
C PRO A 50 -8.39 11.58 20.46
N GLY A 51 -7.38 12.40 20.15
CA GLY A 51 -6.02 12.22 20.66
C GLY A 51 -5.15 11.23 19.89
N CYS A 52 -5.60 10.72 18.74
CA CYS A 52 -4.75 9.96 17.83
C CYS A 52 -3.53 10.80 17.41
N ALA A 53 -2.32 10.29 17.64
CA ALA A 53 -1.04 10.97 17.41
C ALA A 53 0.08 9.96 17.10
N CYS A 54 1.21 10.46 16.61
CA CYS A 54 2.42 9.69 16.30
C CYS A 54 3.43 9.66 17.45
#